data_AF-A0A2A4TK69-F1
#
_entry.id   AF-A0A2A4TK69-F1
#
_cell.length_a   1.000
_cell.length_b   1.000
_cell.length_c   1.000
_cell.angle_alpha   90.00
_cell.angle_beta   90.00
_cell.angle_gamma   90.00
#
_symmetry.space_group_name_H-M   'P 1'
#
loop_
_entity.id
_entity.type
_entity.pdbx_description
1 polymer ?
#
loop_
_entity_poly.entity_id
_entity_poly.type
_entity_poly.pdbx_seq_one_letter_code
_entity_poly.pdbx_strand_id
1 'polypeptide(L)'
;MNQQNIENSYDTKTSSLTGLSFLELVQEMKLFGMDPKPFLVIAANDIFSRHGEQAITYAELILDQMVRENNPNGIGLWKELYCILHNQISSPKISIH
;
A
#
# COMPACT_ATOMS: atom_id res chain seq x y z
N MET A 1 -33.66 23.48 30.13
CA MET A 1 -33.40 23.09 28.74
C MET A 1 -31.98 22.56 28.68
N ASN A 2 -31.88 21.26 28.40
CA ASN A 2 -30.63 20.51 28.29
C ASN A 2 -29.95 20.80 26.96
N GLN A 3 -28.66 21.07 26.99
CA GLN A 3 -27.74 20.68 25.91
C GLN A 3 -26.55 20.00 26.57
N GLN A 4 -26.63 18.68 26.66
CA GLN A 4 -25.51 17.82 27.01
C GLN A 4 -24.57 17.82 25.80
N ASN A 5 -23.40 18.44 25.95
CA ASN A 5 -22.28 18.25 25.03
C ASN A 5 -21.80 16.81 25.19
N ILE A 6 -22.09 15.98 24.19
CA ILE A 6 -21.51 14.65 24.09
C ILE A 6 -20.10 14.85 23.55
N GLU A 7 -19.13 14.95 24.46
CA GLU A 7 -17.71 14.80 24.13
C GLU A 7 -17.49 13.34 23.71
N ASN A 8 -17.51 13.09 22.40
CA ASN A 8 -16.95 11.87 21.82
C ASN A 8 -15.42 11.94 21.92
N SER A 9 -14.90 11.76 23.13
CA SER A 9 -13.50 11.48 23.34
C SER A 9 -13.27 10.03 22.90
N TYR A 10 -12.86 9.85 21.64
CA TYR A 10 -12.27 8.60 21.22
C TYR A 10 -10.99 8.44 22.04
N ASP A 11 -11.10 7.62 23.08
CA ASP A 11 -10.04 7.20 23.98
C ASP A 11 -8.87 6.73 23.10
N THR A 12 -7.92 7.64 22.85
CA THR A 12 -6.77 7.41 21.98
C THR A 12 -5.75 6.63 22.80
N LYS A 13 -6.17 5.45 23.26
CA LYS A 13 -5.27 4.38 23.64
C LYS A 13 -4.79 3.81 22.31
N THR A 14 -3.85 4.52 21.68
CA THR A 14 -2.87 3.86 20.83
C THR A 14 -2.12 2.93 21.77
N SER A 15 -2.68 1.74 21.99
CA SER A 15 -1.91 0.60 22.46
C SER A 15 -0.64 0.61 21.63
N SER A 16 0.49 0.44 22.28
CA SER A 16 1.81 0.25 21.67
C SER A 16 1.86 -1.07 20.88
N LEU A 17 0.85 -1.32 20.04
CA LEU A 17 0.88 -2.21 18.91
C LEU A 17 2.03 -1.67 18.07
N THR A 18 3.15 -2.35 18.22
CA THR A 18 4.26 -2.35 17.28
C THR A 18 3.60 -2.42 15.90
N GLY A 19 3.54 -1.27 15.22
CA GLY A 19 2.74 -1.15 14.01
C GLY A 19 3.24 -2.22 13.04
N LEU A 20 2.35 -3.12 12.62
CA LEU A 20 2.67 -4.10 11.61
C LEU A 20 3.21 -3.33 10.40
N SER A 21 4.40 -3.71 9.95
CA SER A 21 4.93 -3.19 8.69
C SER A 21 3.91 -3.46 7.60
N PHE A 22 3.89 -2.62 6.56
CA PHE A 22 2.94 -2.78 5.45
C PHE A 22 3.01 -4.20 4.84
N LEU A 23 4.20 -4.81 4.85
CA LEU A 23 4.41 -6.18 4.43
C LEU A 23 3.67 -7.19 5.33
N GLU A 24 3.81 -7.08 6.65
CA GLU A 24 3.13 -7.95 7.61
C GLU A 24 1.61 -7.82 7.50
N LEU A 25 1.10 -6.59 7.33
CA LEU A 25 -0.33 -6.36 7.09
C LEU A 25 -0.82 -7.11 5.83
N VAL A 26 -0.11 -6.98 4.70
CA VAL A 26 -0.49 -7.67 3.45
C VAL A 26 -0.46 -9.19 3.63
N GLN A 27 0.50 -9.71 4.37
CA GLN A 27 0.61 -11.14 4.67
C GLN A 27 -0.53 -11.65 5.55
N GLU A 28 -0.86 -10.93 6.62
CA GLU A 28 -1.99 -11.27 7.48
C GLU A 28 -3.30 -11.23 6.72
N MET A 29 -3.53 -10.22 5.88
CA MET A 29 -4.72 -10.15 5.04
C MET A 29 -4.86 -11.41 4.17
N LYS A 30 -3.79 -11.83 3.49
CA LYS A 30 -3.80 -13.05 2.69
C LYS A 30 -4.05 -14.29 3.56
N LEU A 31 -3.45 -14.37 4.75
CA LEU A 31 -3.64 -15.49 5.69
C LEU A 31 -5.09 -15.62 6.15
N PHE A 32 -5.78 -14.50 6.37
CA PHE A 32 -7.19 -14.46 6.75
C PHE A 32 -8.16 -14.55 5.55
N GLY A 33 -7.65 -14.78 4.33
CA GLY A 33 -8.47 -14.84 3.12
C GLY A 33 -9.06 -13.50 2.68
N MET A 34 -8.50 -12.39 3.16
CA MET A 34 -8.86 -11.04 2.75
C MET A 34 -8.06 -10.60 1.53
N ASP A 35 -8.67 -9.80 0.66
CA ASP A 35 -8.00 -9.24 -0.52
C ASP A 35 -7.15 -8.01 -0.14
N PRO A 36 -5.81 -8.07 -0.25
CA PRO A 36 -4.94 -6.93 0.05
C PRO A 36 -4.91 -5.88 -1.07
N LYS A 37 -5.50 -6.16 -2.24
CA LYS A 37 -5.43 -5.30 -3.43
C LYS A 37 -5.83 -3.84 -3.19
N PRO A 38 -6.89 -3.51 -2.42
CA PRO A 38 -7.22 -2.11 -2.14
C PRO A 38 -6.06 -1.35 -1.48
N PHE A 39 -5.36 -1.96 -0.53
CA PHE A 39 -4.21 -1.35 0.14
C PHE A 39 -2.99 -1.26 -0.77
N LEU A 40 -2.76 -2.28 -1.61
CA LEU A 40 -1.69 -2.25 -2.60
C LEU A 40 -1.91 -1.16 -3.66
N VAL A 41 -3.16 -0.90 -4.05
CA VAL A 41 -3.51 0.21 -4.96
C VAL A 41 -3.23 1.57 -4.32
N ILE A 42 -3.54 1.73 -3.02
CA ILE A 42 -3.21 2.95 -2.28
C ILE A 42 -1.69 3.14 -2.23
N ALA A 43 -0.94 2.10 -1.87
CA ALA A 43 0.52 2.16 -1.82
C ALA A 43 1.14 2.46 -3.20
N ALA A 44 0.62 1.87 -4.27
CA ALA A 44 1.04 2.18 -5.64
C ALA A 44 0.75 3.64 -6.01
N ASN A 45 -0.42 4.17 -5.65
CA ASN A 45 -0.75 5.58 -5.87
C ASN A 45 0.17 6.53 -5.09
N ASP A 46 0.55 6.17 -3.87
CA ASP A 46 1.50 6.93 -3.07
C ASP A 46 2.89 6.96 -3.72
N ILE A 47 3.36 5.80 -4.23
CA ILE A 47 4.61 5.72 -4.99
C ILE A 47 4.53 6.58 -6.25
N PHE A 48 3.44 6.47 -7.02
CA PHE A 48 3.22 7.28 -8.21
C PHE A 48 3.18 8.77 -7.90
N SER A 49 2.51 9.18 -6.83
CA SER A 49 2.41 10.59 -6.43
C SER A 49 3.77 11.19 -6.06
N ARG A 50 4.71 10.37 -5.57
CA ARG A 50 6.07 10.80 -5.20
C ARG A 50 7.06 10.78 -6.36
N HIS A 51 6.96 9.79 -7.24
CA HIS A 51 7.96 9.53 -8.29
C HIS A 51 7.47 9.83 -9.71
N GLY A 52 6.18 10.09 -9.90
CA GLY A 52 5.55 10.35 -11.19
C GLY A 52 5.80 9.21 -12.18
N GLU A 53 6.23 9.56 -13.39
CA GLU A 53 6.55 8.60 -14.46
C GLU A 53 7.69 7.64 -14.08
N GLN A 54 8.55 8.03 -13.14
CA GLN A 54 9.66 7.18 -12.66
C GLN A 54 9.22 6.12 -11.64
N ALA A 55 7.94 6.07 -11.27
CA ALA A 55 7.43 5.14 -10.27
C ALA A 55 7.67 3.66 -10.61
N ILE A 56 7.56 3.29 -11.89
CA ILE A 56 7.83 1.91 -12.35
C ILE A 56 9.31 1.58 -12.15
N THR A 57 10.21 2.46 -12.61
CA THR A 57 11.66 2.29 -12.44
C THR A 57 12.06 2.25 -10.97
N TYR A 58 11.44 3.08 -10.13
CA TYR A 58 11.64 3.03 -8.69
C TYR A 58 11.23 1.66 -8.10
N ALA A 59 10.03 1.17 -8.44
CA ALA A 59 9.56 -0.13 -7.96
C ALA A 59 10.45 -1.30 -8.45
N GLU A 60 10.95 -1.22 -9.68
CA GLU A 60 11.91 -2.18 -10.25
C GLU A 60 13.24 -2.18 -9.47
N LEU A 61 13.80 -1.01 -9.16
CA LEU A 61 15.03 -0.88 -8.38
C LEU A 61 14.89 -1.48 -6.97
N ILE A 62 13.74 -1.26 -6.31
CA ILE A 62 13.50 -1.85 -5.00
C ILE A 62 13.27 -3.36 -5.10
N LEU A 63 12.57 -3.84 -6.13
CA LEU A 63 12.41 -5.28 -6.37
C LEU A 63 13.77 -5.97 -6.54
N ASP A 64 14.66 -5.38 -7.36
CA ASP A 64 16.03 -5.88 -7.54
C ASP A 64 16.81 -5.91 -6.22
N GLN A 65 16.62 -4.90 -5.36
CA GLN A 65 17.22 -4.89 -4.03
C GLN A 65 16.70 -6.05 -3.17
N MET A 66 15.39 -6.31 -3.16
CA MET A 66 14.81 -7.44 -2.41
C MET A 66 15.32 -8.79 -2.93
N VAL A 67 15.57 -8.92 -4.24
CA VAL A 67 16.20 -10.11 -4.84
C VAL A 67 17.64 -10.26 -4.36
N ARG A 68 18.45 -9.18 -4.40
CA ARG A 68 19.84 -9.20 -3.91
C ARG A 68 19.94 -9.55 -2.43
N GLU A 69 18.98 -9.11 -1.63
CA GLU A 69 18.89 -9.40 -0.19
C GLU A 69 18.29 -10.77 0.13
N ASN A 70 17.85 -11.53 -0.88
CA ASN A 70 17.13 -12.79 -0.72
C ASN A 70 15.93 -12.67 0.23
N ASN A 71 15.15 -11.60 0.09
CA ASN A 71 13.95 -11.31 0.88
C ASN A 71 12.68 -11.74 0.11
N PRO A 72 12.20 -12.99 0.27
CA PRO A 72 11.07 -13.52 -0.51
C PRO A 72 9.77 -12.73 -0.29
N ASN A 73 9.56 -12.22 0.92
CA ASN A 73 8.37 -11.45 1.27
C ASN A 73 8.39 -10.08 0.58
N GLY A 74 9.55 -9.41 0.62
CA GLY A 74 9.79 -8.17 -0.12
C GLY A 74 9.63 -8.36 -1.63
N ILE A 75 10.17 -9.44 -2.18
CA ILE A 75 10.03 -9.79 -3.61
C ILE A 75 8.55 -9.90 -4.00
N GLY A 76 7.76 -10.63 -3.22
CA GLY A 76 6.33 -10.79 -3.47
C GLY A 76 5.58 -9.45 -3.47
N LEU A 77 5.82 -8.64 -2.44
CA LEU A 77 5.18 -7.33 -2.29
C LEU A 77 5.54 -6.37 -3.44
N TRP A 78 6.84 -6.20 -3.71
CA TRP A 78 7.30 -5.25 -4.72
C TRP A 78 6.95 -5.69 -6.14
N LYS A 79 6.85 -7.00 -6.40
CA LYS A 79 6.31 -7.50 -7.66
C LYS A 79 4.84 -7.13 -7.86
N GLU A 80 4.01 -7.23 -6.82
CA GLU A 80 2.59 -6.82 -6.90
C GLU A 80 2.45 -5.31 -7.13
N LEU A 81 3.24 -4.49 -6.41
CA LEU A 81 3.25 -3.04 -6.60
C LEU A 81 3.72 -2.65 -8.01
N TYR A 82 4.77 -3.27 -8.53
CA TYR A 82 5.25 -3.08 -9.90
C TYR A 82 4.15 -3.37 -10.93
N CYS A 83 3.43 -4.49 -10.79
CA CYS A 83 2.34 -4.83 -11.70
C CYS A 83 1.18 -3.81 -11.65
N ILE A 84 0.82 -3.32 -10.46
CA ILE A 84 -0.22 -2.30 -10.31
C ILE A 84 0.21 -1.00 -10.99
N LEU A 85 1.43 -0.52 -10.71
CA LEU A 85 2.00 0.69 -11.31
C LEU A 85 2.05 0.60 -12.83
N HIS A 86 2.51 -0.54 -13.37
CA HIS A 86 2.53 -0.77 -14.81
C HIS A 86 1.12 -0.66 -15.39
N ASN A 87 0.12 -1.32 -14.81
CA ASN A 87 -1.26 -1.27 -15.29
C ASN A 87 -1.89 0.13 -15.21
N GLN A 88 -1.56 0.92 -14.19
CA GLN A 88 -2.05 2.29 -14.01
C GLN A 88 -1.49 3.25 -15.06
N ILE A 89 -0.20 3.12 -15.37
CA ILE A 89 0.51 4.02 -16.31
C ILE A 89 0.30 3.57 -17.75
N SER A 90 0.29 2.26 -18.01
CA SER A 90 0.12 1.70 -19.36
C SER A 90 -1.32 1.63 -19.82
N SER A 91 -2.31 1.79 -18.93
CA SER A 91 -3.70 1.90 -19.36
C SER A 91 -3.89 3.24 -20.05
N PRO A 92 -4.21 3.26 -21.36
CA PRO A 92 -4.59 4.49 -22.01
C PRO A 92 -5.82 5.02 -21.28
N LYS A 93 -5.74 6.25 -20.74
CA LYS A 93 -6.94 6.97 -20.32
C LYS A 93 -7.85 6.99 -21.54
N ILE A 94 -8.92 6.19 -21.52
CA ILE A 94 -10.01 6.34 -22.47
C ILE A 94 -10.58 7.72 -22.18
N SER A 95 -10.13 8.70 -22.96
CA SER A 95 -10.64 10.06 -22.93
C SER A 95 -12.01 10.01 -23.59
N ILE A 96 -13.05 9.85 -22.77
CA ILE A 96 -14.42 10.03 -23.24
C ILE A 96 -14.64 11.54 -23.30
N HIS A 97 -14.45 12.10 -24.50
CA HIS A 97 -14.89 13.46 -24.84
C HIS A 97 -16.38 13.47 -25.18
#